data_AF-A0A968G2Z4-F1
#
_entry.id   AF-A0A968G2Z4-F1
#
_cell.length_a   1.000
_cell.length_b   1.000
_cell.length_c   1.000
_cell.angle_alpha   90.00
_cell.angle_beta   90.00
_cell.angle_gamma   90.00
#
_symmetry.space_group_name_H-M   'P 1'
#
loop_
_entity.id
_entity.type
_entity.pdbx_description
1 polymer ?
#
loop_
_entity_poly.entity_id
_entity_poly.type
_entity_poly.pdbx_seq_one_letter_code
_entity_poly.pdbx_strand_id
1 'polypeptide(L)' 'MNSFVEKVKNALCENDMVVPGDRILVAVSGGPDSVALLHALFELRSESDIDLAVCH' A
#
# COMPACT_ATOMS: atom_id res chain seq x y z
N MET A 1 -4.12 -14.09 3.72
CA MET A 1 -3.96 -12.63 3.88
C MET A 1 -4.53 -12.21 5.23
N ASN A 2 -3.91 -11.25 5.93
CA ASN A 2 -4.44 -10.66 7.17
C ASN A 2 -5.72 -9.83 6.87
N SER A 3 -6.69 -9.79 7.78
CA SER A 3 -7.95 -9.04 7.62
C SER A 3 -7.75 -7.53 7.40
N PHE A 4 -6.65 -6.98 7.91
CA PHE A 4 -6.25 -5.60 7.66
C PHE A 4 -5.80 -5.36 6.21
N VAL A 5 -4.94 -6.24 5.69
CA VAL A 5 -4.38 -6.12 4.33
C VAL A 5 -5.48 -6.26 3.26
N GLU A 6 -6.44 -7.15 3.48
CA GLU A 6 -7.63 -7.26 2.60
C GLU A 6 -8.46 -5.98 2.58
N LYS A 7 -8.64 -5.30 3.71
CA LYS A 7 -9.36 -4.02 3.74
C LYS A 7 -8.63 -2.93 2.95
N VAL A 8 -7.30 -2.88 3.08
CA VAL A 8 -6.48 -1.94 2.30
C VAL A 8 -6.61 -2.24 0.81
N LYS A 9 -6.50 -3.51 0.42
CA LYS A 9 -6.68 -3.94 -0.97
C LYS A 9 -8.04 -3.55 -1.53
N ASN A 10 -9.12 -3.84 -0.81
CA ASN A 10 -10.47 -3.46 -1.22
C ASN A 10 -10.59 -1.95 -1.39
N ALA A 11 -10.03 -1.16 -0.47
CA ALA A 11 -10.02 0.29 -0.61
C ALA A 11 -9.27 0.77 -1.86
N LEU A 12 -8.12 0.17 -2.18
CA LEU A 12 -7.37 0.48 -3.40
C LEU A 12 -8.20 0.19 -4.65
N CYS A 13 -8.88 -0.96 -4.71
CA CYS A 13 -9.69 -1.38 -5.85
C CYS A 13 -11.01 -0.59 -5.98
N GLU A 14 -11.74 -0.39 -4.89
CA GLU A 14 -13.03 0.32 -4.89
C GLU A 14 -12.91 1.79 -5.31
N ASN A 15 -11.72 2.38 -5.13
CA ASN A 15 -11.46 3.78 -5.42
C ASN A 15 -10.47 3.97 -6.59
N ASP A 16 -10.14 2.92 -7.34
CA ASP A 16 -9.19 2.96 -8.46
C ASP A 16 -7.88 3.72 -8.12
N MET A 17 -7.35 3.52 -6.92
CA MET A 17 -6.27 4.36 -6.36
C MET A 17 -4.91 4.11 -7.02
N VAL A 18 -4.72 2.93 -7.59
CA VAL A 18 -3.47 2.46 -8.16
C VAL A 18 -3.74 1.61 -9.40
N VAL A 19 -2.85 1.66 -10.37
CA VAL A 19 -2.87 0.78 -11.54
C VAL A 19 -1.59 -0.05 -11.64
N PRO A 20 -1.64 -1.25 -12.25
CA PRO A 20 -0.44 -2.04 -12.53
C PRO A 20 0.64 -1.22 -13.25
N GLY A 21 1.87 -1.31 -12.75
CA GLY A 21 3.04 -0.56 -13.19
C GLY A 21 3.30 0.73 -12.41
N ASP A 22 2.42 1.15 -11.50
CA ASP A 22 2.61 2.38 -10.72
C ASP A 22 3.82 2.31 -9.79
N ARG A 23 4.51 3.45 -9.65
CA ARG A 23 5.52 3.65 -8.61
C ARG A 23 5.03 4.68 -7.60
N ILE A 24 4.78 4.21 -6.38
CA ILE A 24 4.14 4.98 -5.32
C ILE A 24 5.18 5.47 -4.31
N LEU A 25 5.18 6.77 -4.03
CA LEU A 25 5.93 7.34 -2.91
C LEU A 25 5.05 7.37 -1.66
N VAL A 26 5.39 6.56 -0.68
CA VAL A 26 4.68 6.47 0.60
C VAL A 26 5.29 7.46 1.58
N ALA A 27 4.49 8.39 2.09
CA ALA A 27 4.89 9.28 3.17
C ALA A 27 4.78 8.56 4.52
N VAL A 28 5.91 8.39 5.22
CA VAL A 28 6.03 7.60 6.44
C VAL A 28 6.60 8.43 7.56
N SER A 29 5.73 8.96 8.42
CA SER A 29 6.13 9.76 9.60
C SER A 29 6.82 8.94 10.70
N GLY A 30 6.85 7.61 10.59
CA GLY A 30 7.34 6.70 11.62
C GLY A 30 6.29 6.35 12.69
N GLY A 31 5.11 6.96 12.61
CA GLY A 31 3.97 6.61 13.46
C GLY A 31 3.34 5.26 13.07
N PRO A 32 2.60 4.63 14.00
CA PRO A 32 2.05 3.28 13.81
C PRO A 32 1.18 3.15 12.56
N ASP A 33 0.36 4.16 12.27
CA ASP A 33 -0.53 4.13 11.10
C ASP A 33 0.25 4.15 9.79
N SER A 34 1.26 5.02 9.69
CA SER A 34 2.08 5.14 8.49
C SER A 34 2.92 3.89 8.22
N VAL A 35 3.42 3.24 9.29
CA VAL A 35 4.16 1.99 9.21
C VAL A 35 3.23 0.82 8.86
N ALA A 36 2.02 0.78 9.42
CA ALA A 36 1.01 -0.22 9.08
C ALA A 36 0.57 -0.10 7.61
N LEU A 37 0.38 1.12 7.10
CA LEU A 37 0.08 1.36 5.70
C LEU A 37 1.21 0.87 4.78
N LEU A 38 2.46 1.25 5.08
CA LEU A 38 3.62 0.77 4.34
C LEU A 38 3.69 -0.75 4.32
N HIS A 39 3.47 -1.40 5.47
CA HIS A 39 3.45 -2.85 5.57
C HIS A 39 2.36 -3.48 4.68
N ALA A 40 1.13 -2.96 4.70
CA ALA A 40 0.05 -3.48 3.87
C ALA A 40 0.33 -3.30 2.38
N LEU A 41 0.79 -2.12 1.95
CA LEU A 41 1.17 -1.87 0.56
C LEU A 41 2.33 -2.77 0.11
N PHE A 42 3.31 -3.02 1.00
CA PHE A 42 4.44 -3.89 0.70
C PHE A 42 4.01 -5.35 0.48
N GLU A 43 3.04 -5.86 1.25
CA GLU A 43 2.47 -7.19 1.01
C GLU A 43 1.70 -7.26 -0.32
N LEU A 44 0.97 -6.20 -0.66
CA LEU A 44 0.15 -6.15 -1.88
C LEU A 44 0.97 -5.87 -3.15
N ARG A 45 2.20 -5.37 -3.03
CA ARG A 45 2.99 -4.85 -4.15
C ARG A 45 3.08 -5.81 -5.34
N SER A 46 3.25 -7.10 -5.08
CA SER A 46 3.42 -8.11 -6.14
C SER A 46 2.08 -8.49 -6.77
N GLU A 47 1.00 -8.45 -5.99
CA GLU A 47 -0.35 -8.76 -6.49
C GLU A 47 -0.92 -7.58 -7.28
N SER A 48 -0.67 -6.36 -6.82
CA SER A 48 -1.12 -5.12 -7.47
C SER A 48 -0.17 -4.62 -8.57
N ASP A 49 0.98 -5.29 -8.77
CA ASP A 49 2.04 -4.88 -9.70
C ASP A 49 2.46 -3.42 -9.50
N ILE A 50 2.85 -3.06 -8.27
CA ILE A 50 3.29 -1.71 -7.92
C ILE A 50 4.69 -1.71 -7.28
N ASP A 51 5.44 -0.65 -7.54
CA ASP A 51 6.71 -0.34 -6.88
C ASP A 51 6.49 0.66 -5.75
N LEU A 52 7.25 0.53 -4.66
CA LEU A 52 7.17 1.43 -3.52
C LEU A 52 8.50 2.15 -3.27
N ALA A 53 8.42 3.45 -3.01
CA ALA A 53 9.48 4.26 -2.41
C ALA A 53 8.97 4.89 -1.11
N VAL A 54 9.86 5.20 -0.19
CA VAL A 54 9.50 5.80 1.11
C VAL A 54 10.10 7.20 1.22
N CYS A 55 9.29 8.15 1.69
CA CYS A 55 9.71 9.46 2.13
C CYS A 55 9.36 9.60 3.62
N HIS A 56 10.31 10.04 4.44
CA HIS A 56 10.09 10.24 5.88
C HIS A 56 9.59 11.65 6.16
#